data_AF-A0A1F5X293-F1
#
_entry.id   AF-A0A1F5X293-F1
#
_cell.length_a   1.000
_cell.length_b   1.000
_cell.length_c   1.000
_cell.angle_alpha   90.00
_cell.angle_beta   90.00
_cell.angle_gamma   90.00
#
_symmetry.space_group_name_H-M   'P 1'
#
loop_
_entity.id
_entity.type
_entity.pdbx_description
1 polymer ?
#
loop_
_entity_poly.entity_id
_entity_poly.type
_entity_poly.pdbx_seq_one_letter_code
_entity_poly.pdbx_strand_id
1 'polypeptide(L)'
;MLKLRKKNKGIALLMAMYISSAASLLGLGVFMLLYGQLGIAGTAKGSVVAFYAADTGLECALYGDLVSKIFSTSTPPATINCAGSDRNVAFQPSGMSGTFKFDYQVSPNACVSVTVQKLASGQTILDSFGENVSDCSVSSTRSIQRGLEVTY
;
A
#
# COMPACT_ATOMS: atom_id res chain seq x y z
N MET A 1 62.87 34.88 44.72
CA MET A 1 62.30 35.18 43.39
C MET A 1 61.52 33.97 42.89
N LEU A 2 60.18 34.01 42.96
CA LEU A 2 59.33 32.96 42.37
C LEU A 2 59.06 33.29 40.89
N LYS A 3 59.59 32.49 39.97
CA LYS A 3 59.28 32.56 38.54
C LYS A 3 57.92 31.90 38.27
N LEU A 4 56.89 32.71 38.02
CA LEU A 4 55.58 32.22 37.56
C LEU A 4 55.67 31.79 36.09
N ARG A 5 55.46 30.50 35.83
CA ARG A 5 55.53 29.87 34.50
C ARG A 5 54.19 30.04 33.77
N LYS A 6 54.17 30.78 32.64
CA LYS A 6 52.97 30.98 31.80
C LYS A 6 52.40 29.63 31.32
N LYS A 7 51.14 29.32 31.68
CA LYS A 7 50.38 28.15 31.18
C LYS A 7 49.47 28.60 30.02
N ASN A 8 49.90 28.42 28.78
CA ASN A 8 49.09 28.65 27.56
C ASN A 8 48.10 27.49 27.28
N LYS A 9 47.49 26.91 28.31
CA LYS A 9 46.68 25.67 28.20
C LYS A 9 45.17 25.90 28.03
N GLY A 10 44.70 27.15 27.96
CA GLY A 10 43.26 27.45 27.89
C GLY A 10 42.60 27.22 26.52
N ILE A 11 43.33 27.41 25.42
CA ILE A 11 42.76 27.39 24.06
C ILE A 11 42.38 25.97 23.61
N ALA A 12 43.11 24.94 24.06
CA ALA A 12 42.83 23.55 23.71
C ALA A 12 41.44 23.08 24.18
N LEU A 13 41.00 23.54 25.36
CA LEU A 13 39.69 23.17 25.93
C LEU A 13 38.54 23.85 25.17
N LEU A 14 38.72 25.12 24.78
CA LEU A 14 37.75 25.83 23.93
C LEU A 14 37.62 25.18 22.56
N MET A 15 38.73 24.73 21.96
CA MET A 15 38.70 24.09 20.65
C MET A 15 38.04 22.70 20.71
N ALA A 16 38.30 21.93 21.77
CA ALA A 16 37.63 20.64 22.00
C ALA A 16 36.11 20.82 22.19
N MET A 17 35.68 21.84 22.92
CA MET A 17 34.25 22.16 23.08
C MET A 17 33.59 22.53 21.75
N TYR A 18 34.26 23.33 20.92
CA TYR A 18 33.75 23.73 19.60
C TYR A 18 33.56 22.52 18.68
N ILE A 19 34.57 21.65 18.57
CA ILE A 19 34.51 20.43 17.75
C ILE A 19 33.41 19.49 18.26
N SER A 20 33.29 19.33 19.58
CA SER A 20 32.25 18.49 20.18
C SER A 20 30.84 19.02 19.89
N SER A 21 30.66 20.34 19.94
CA SER A 21 29.37 20.98 19.62
C SER A 21 29.01 20.84 18.14
N ALA A 22 29.97 21.02 17.24
CA ALA A 22 29.77 20.83 15.80
C ALA A 22 29.43 19.36 15.48
N ALA A 23 30.14 18.41 16.08
CA ALA A 23 29.85 16.98 15.93
C ALA A 23 28.45 16.62 16.44
N SER A 24 28.04 17.22 17.56
CA SER A 24 26.70 16.98 18.16
C SER A 24 25.57 17.52 17.27
N LEU A 25 25.75 18.71 16.68
CA LEU A 25 24.78 19.30 15.74
C LEU A 25 24.59 18.41 14.50
N LEU A 26 25.67 17.86 13.94
CA LEU A 26 25.59 16.93 12.82
C LEU A 26 24.87 15.64 13.23
N GLY A 27 25.17 15.10 14.41
CA GLY A 27 24.50 13.92 14.95
C GLY A 27 22.99 14.11 15.13
N LEU A 28 22.58 15.24 15.71
CA LEU A 28 21.16 15.59 15.87
C LEU A 28 20.46 15.79 14.53
N GLY A 29 21.12 16.42 13.56
CA GLY A 29 20.59 16.58 12.21
C GLY A 29 20.29 15.23 11.55
N VAL A 30 21.23 14.29 11.59
CA VAL A 30 21.03 12.93 11.05
C VAL A 30 19.92 12.19 11.82
N PHE A 31 19.87 12.31 13.14
CA PHE A 31 18.84 11.67 13.96
C PHE A 31 17.42 12.13 13.58
N MET A 32 17.21 13.43 13.36
CA MET A 32 15.92 13.96 12.93
C MET A 32 15.49 13.42 11.55
N LEU A 33 16.42 13.29 10.62
CA LEU A 33 16.15 12.71 9.30
C LEU A 33 15.73 11.24 9.43
N LEU A 34 16.47 10.44 10.20
CA LEU A 34 16.15 9.03 10.43
C LEU A 34 14.78 8.86 11.10
N TYR A 35 14.44 9.72 12.06
CA TYR A 35 13.14 9.68 12.74
C TYR A 35 11.98 9.91 11.75
N GLY A 36 12.13 10.85 10.82
CA GLY A 36 11.14 11.05 9.74
C GLY A 36 11.04 9.87 8.79
N GLN A 37 12.17 9.29 8.39
CA GLN A 37 12.22 8.13 7.47
C GLN A 37 11.56 6.89 8.06
N LEU A 38 11.69 6.65 9.37
CA LEU A 38 11.03 5.54 10.07
C LEU A 38 9.50 5.61 9.95
N GLY A 39 8.92 6.81 10.03
CA GLY A 39 7.48 7.01 9.84
C GLY A 39 7.01 6.64 8.44
N ILE A 40 7.76 7.05 7.42
CA ILE A 40 7.46 6.76 6.00
C ILE A 40 7.66 5.27 5.70
N ALA A 41 8.67 4.62 6.29
CA ALA A 41 8.91 3.19 6.12
C ALA A 41 7.71 2.34 6.60
N GLY A 42 7.05 2.76 7.68
CA GLY A 42 5.84 2.11 8.17
C GLY A 42 4.69 2.11 7.16
N THR A 43 4.44 3.25 6.51
CA THR A 43 3.37 3.37 5.49
C THR A 43 3.76 2.71 4.16
N ALA A 44 5.05 2.70 3.82
CA ALA A 44 5.56 1.97 2.66
C ALA A 44 5.30 0.46 2.79
N LYS A 45 5.54 -0.13 3.97
CA LYS A 45 5.23 -1.54 4.22
C LYS A 45 3.75 -1.86 3.99
N GLY A 46 2.84 -1.05 4.52
CA GLY A 46 1.40 -1.25 4.30
C GLY A 46 0.99 -1.06 2.84
N SER A 47 1.68 -0.18 2.10
CA SER A 47 1.46 0.01 0.66
C SER A 47 1.80 -1.23 -0.15
N VAL A 48 2.88 -1.95 0.18
CA VAL A 48 3.25 -3.20 -0.52
C VAL A 48 2.18 -4.27 -0.31
N VAL A 49 1.65 -4.39 0.91
CA VAL A 49 0.59 -5.36 1.23
C VAL A 49 -0.70 -5.04 0.46
N ALA A 50 -1.11 -3.77 0.45
CA ALA A 50 -2.28 -3.31 -0.29
C ALA A 50 -2.11 -3.51 -1.81
N PHE A 51 -0.93 -3.20 -2.36
CA PHE A 51 -0.66 -3.37 -3.78
C PHE A 51 -0.63 -4.85 -4.20
N TYR A 52 -0.03 -5.72 -3.39
CA TYR A 52 -0.05 -7.17 -3.61
C TYR A 52 -1.48 -7.72 -3.64
N ALA A 53 -2.35 -7.26 -2.73
CA ALA A 53 -3.75 -7.67 -2.74
C ALA A 53 -4.49 -7.18 -3.99
N ALA A 54 -4.27 -5.92 -4.39
CA ALA A 54 -4.84 -5.36 -5.61
C ALA A 54 -4.44 -6.16 -6.85
N ASP A 55 -3.16 -6.48 -7.00
CA ASP A 55 -2.63 -7.27 -8.12
C ASP A 55 -3.26 -8.66 -8.15
N THR A 56 -3.34 -9.34 -7.01
CA THR A 56 -3.95 -10.67 -6.91
C THR A 56 -5.43 -10.66 -7.29
N GLY A 57 -6.20 -9.65 -6.87
CA GLY A 57 -7.60 -9.51 -7.26
C GLY A 57 -7.78 -9.19 -8.75
N LEU A 58 -6.90 -8.35 -9.29
CA LEU A 58 -6.90 -7.98 -10.70
C LEU A 58 -6.67 -9.20 -11.58
N GLU A 59 -5.63 -9.98 -11.28
CA GLU A 59 -5.30 -11.22 -12.00
C GLU A 59 -6.44 -12.25 -11.93
N CYS A 60 -7.09 -12.39 -10.76
CA CYS A 60 -8.24 -13.29 -10.66
C CYS A 60 -9.39 -12.87 -11.59
N ALA A 61 -9.73 -11.59 -11.60
CA ALA A 61 -10.80 -11.09 -12.46
C ALA A 61 -10.42 -11.12 -13.94
N LEU A 62 -9.18 -10.77 -14.28
CA LEU A 62 -8.70 -10.80 -15.65
C LEU A 62 -8.71 -12.22 -16.20
N TYR A 63 -8.27 -13.21 -15.41
CA TYR A 63 -8.38 -14.61 -15.77
C TYR A 63 -9.84 -15.06 -15.91
N GLY A 64 -10.70 -14.64 -14.97
CA GLY A 64 -12.14 -14.90 -15.01
C GLY A 64 -12.79 -14.37 -16.29
N ASP A 65 -12.39 -13.18 -16.74
CA ASP A 65 -12.94 -12.56 -17.94
C ASP A 65 -12.37 -13.13 -19.25
N LEU A 66 -11.05 -13.14 -19.39
CA LEU A 66 -10.39 -13.45 -20.66
C LEU A 66 -10.37 -14.95 -20.95
N VAL A 67 -10.15 -15.77 -19.92
CA VAL A 67 -10.00 -17.22 -20.08
C VAL A 67 -11.33 -17.92 -19.83
N SER A 68 -11.94 -17.66 -18.67
CA SER A 68 -13.14 -18.37 -18.24
C SER A 68 -14.44 -17.75 -18.75
N LYS A 69 -14.40 -16.51 -19.25
CA LYS A 69 -15.53 -15.75 -19.80
C LYS A 69 -16.76 -15.71 -18.89
N ILE A 70 -16.54 -15.66 -17.57
CA ILE A 70 -17.62 -15.77 -16.59
C ILE A 70 -18.44 -14.49 -16.47
N PHE A 71 -17.87 -13.31 -16.73
CA PHE A 71 -18.55 -12.03 -16.56
C PHE A 71 -19.45 -11.68 -17.77
N SER A 72 -20.46 -12.53 -18.00
CA SER A 72 -21.50 -12.31 -19.00
C SER A 72 -22.67 -11.53 -18.40
N THR A 73 -23.14 -10.50 -19.10
CA THR A 73 -24.33 -9.72 -18.68
C THR A 73 -25.65 -10.47 -18.87
N SER A 74 -25.69 -11.49 -19.74
CA SER A 74 -26.89 -12.30 -19.99
C SER A 74 -27.02 -13.51 -19.05
N THR A 75 -25.89 -14.07 -18.62
CA THR A 75 -25.81 -15.21 -17.70
C THR A 75 -24.74 -14.93 -16.63
N PRO A 76 -25.03 -14.01 -15.69
CA PRO A 76 -24.05 -13.57 -14.71
C PRO A 76 -23.67 -14.74 -13.76
N PRO A 77 -22.39 -14.85 -13.38
CA PRO A 77 -21.94 -15.92 -12.49
C PRO A 77 -22.35 -15.58 -11.06
N ALA A 78 -22.73 -16.60 -10.28
CA ALA A 78 -22.93 -16.43 -8.84
C ALA A 78 -21.59 -16.41 -8.08
N THR A 79 -20.58 -17.10 -8.61
CA THR A 79 -19.29 -17.29 -7.94
C THR A 79 -18.10 -17.20 -8.90
N ILE A 80 -16.95 -16.78 -8.38
CA ILE A 80 -15.63 -16.81 -9.04
C ILE A 80 -14.63 -17.55 -8.14
N ASN A 81 -13.79 -18.41 -8.72
CA ASN A 81 -12.71 -19.04 -7.98
C ASN A 81 -11.47 -18.15 -7.98
N CYS A 82 -11.11 -17.61 -6.81
CA CYS A 82 -9.86 -16.88 -6.61
C CYS A 82 -9.00 -17.60 -5.58
N ALA A 83 -7.74 -17.86 -5.92
CA ALA A 83 -6.79 -18.56 -5.03
C ALA A 83 -7.32 -19.91 -4.51
N GLY A 84 -8.03 -20.67 -5.36
CA GLY A 84 -8.54 -22.00 -5.03
C GLY A 84 -9.79 -22.00 -4.16
N SER A 85 -10.40 -20.85 -3.88
CA SER A 85 -11.64 -20.74 -3.11
C SER A 85 -12.69 -19.91 -3.86
N ASP A 86 -13.94 -20.35 -3.81
CA ASP A 86 -15.04 -19.63 -4.47
C ASP A 86 -15.43 -18.37 -3.67
N ARG A 87 -15.74 -17.31 -4.41
CA ARG A 87 -16.18 -16.00 -3.92
C ARG A 87 -17.48 -15.62 -4.58
N ASN A 88 -18.41 -15.10 -3.78
CA ASN A 88 -19.68 -14.64 -4.31
C ASN A 88 -19.47 -13.39 -5.15
N VAL A 89 -20.09 -13.37 -6.33
CA VAL A 89 -20.05 -12.22 -7.23
C VAL A 89 -21.41 -11.54 -7.19
N ALA A 90 -21.43 -10.29 -6.73
CA ALA A 90 -22.60 -9.45 -6.82
C ALA A 90 -22.68 -8.84 -8.23
N PHE A 91 -23.79 -9.07 -8.93
CA PHE A 91 -24.03 -8.49 -10.25
C PHE A 91 -25.13 -7.43 -10.19
N GLN A 92 -24.86 -6.27 -10.79
CA GLN A 92 -25.80 -5.18 -10.95
C GLN A 92 -25.96 -4.86 -12.45
N PRO A 93 -27.07 -5.25 -13.09
CA PRO A 93 -27.31 -4.97 -14.51
C PRO A 93 -27.63 -3.50 -14.77
N SER A 94 -27.24 -3.01 -15.95
CA SER A 94 -27.50 -1.65 -16.43
C SER A 94 -27.75 -1.63 -17.95
N GLY A 95 -28.88 -2.20 -18.38
CA GLY A 95 -29.23 -2.31 -19.80
C GLY A 95 -28.36 -3.33 -20.52
N MET A 96 -27.62 -2.90 -21.54
CA MET A 96 -26.60 -3.73 -22.23
C MET A 96 -25.27 -3.77 -21.47
N SER A 97 -25.15 -3.00 -20.39
CA SER A 97 -23.99 -2.95 -19.51
C SER A 97 -24.26 -3.71 -18.19
N GLY A 98 -23.22 -3.95 -17.40
CA GLY A 98 -23.37 -4.48 -16.06
C GLY A 98 -22.10 -4.40 -15.24
N THR A 99 -22.27 -4.34 -13.91
CA THR A 99 -21.17 -4.26 -12.95
C THR A 99 -21.15 -5.51 -12.08
N PHE A 100 -20.00 -6.16 -11.99
CA PHE A 100 -19.73 -7.29 -11.13
C PHE A 100 -18.82 -6.83 -10.00
N LYS A 101 -19.14 -7.20 -8.77
CA LYS A 101 -18.35 -6.87 -7.58
C LYS A 101 -18.12 -8.10 -6.74
N PHE A 102 -16.90 -8.26 -6.26
CA PHE A 102 -16.58 -9.28 -5.29
C PHE A 102 -15.38 -8.82 -4.47
N ASP A 103 -15.34 -9.25 -3.22
CA ASP A 103 -14.27 -8.97 -2.29
C ASP A 103 -13.84 -10.26 -1.61
N TYR A 104 -12.56 -10.29 -1.22
CA TYR A 104 -12.05 -11.38 -0.42
C TYR A 104 -10.73 -11.06 0.27
N GLN A 105 -10.45 -11.87 1.27
CA GLN A 105 -9.20 -11.84 1.99
C GLN A 105 -8.13 -12.64 1.21
N VAL A 106 -7.11 -11.93 0.74
CA VAL A 106 -5.95 -12.53 0.05
C VAL A 106 -4.97 -13.11 1.07
N SER A 107 -4.81 -12.45 2.21
CA SER A 107 -3.96 -12.91 3.32
C SER A 107 -4.48 -12.37 4.67
N PRO A 108 -3.98 -12.85 5.83
CA PRO A 108 -4.46 -12.41 7.14
C PRO A 108 -4.53 -10.90 7.37
N ASN A 109 -3.72 -10.11 6.66
CA ASN A 109 -3.69 -8.64 6.75
C ASN A 109 -3.83 -7.96 5.38
N ALA A 110 -4.43 -8.65 4.40
CA ALA A 110 -4.61 -8.10 3.08
C ALA A 110 -5.96 -8.52 2.49
N CYS A 111 -6.74 -7.52 2.11
CA CYS A 111 -8.05 -7.68 1.48
C CYS A 111 -8.06 -7.01 0.12
N VAL A 112 -8.93 -7.52 -0.75
CA VAL A 112 -9.14 -6.93 -2.07
C VAL A 112 -10.62 -6.79 -2.36
N SER A 113 -10.98 -5.69 -3.00
CA SER A 113 -12.29 -5.38 -3.55
C SER A 113 -12.14 -5.17 -5.05
N VAL A 114 -12.79 -6.01 -5.84
CA VAL A 114 -12.69 -6.00 -7.30
C VAL A 114 -14.03 -5.59 -7.90
N THR A 115 -13.98 -4.72 -8.90
CA THR A 115 -15.13 -4.30 -9.69
C THR A 115 -14.83 -4.53 -11.17
N VAL A 116 -15.69 -5.28 -11.85
CA VAL A 116 -15.64 -5.50 -13.29
C VAL A 116 -16.83 -4.82 -13.92
N GLN A 117 -16.61 -3.90 -14.84
CA GLN A 117 -17.66 -3.17 -15.55
C GLN A 117 -17.64 -3.59 -17.01
N LYS A 118 -18.76 -4.13 -17.49
CA LYS A 118 -19.02 -4.40 -18.91
C LYS A 118 -19.85 -3.26 -19.46
N LEU A 119 -19.34 -2.51 -20.43
CA LEU A 119 -20.06 -1.41 -21.07
C LEU A 119 -20.74 -1.89 -22.35
N ALA A 120 -21.85 -1.24 -22.70
CA ALA A 120 -22.57 -1.45 -23.95
C ALA A 120 -21.72 -1.21 -25.22
N SER A 121 -20.63 -0.44 -25.10
CA SER A 121 -19.65 -0.23 -26.17
C SER A 121 -18.79 -1.46 -26.47
N GLY A 122 -18.87 -2.51 -25.64
CA GLY A 122 -17.98 -3.68 -25.69
C GLY A 122 -16.72 -3.53 -24.83
N GLN A 123 -16.48 -2.35 -24.26
CA GLN A 123 -15.35 -2.09 -23.37
C GLN A 123 -15.56 -2.76 -22.01
N THR A 124 -14.49 -3.29 -21.45
CA THR A 124 -14.41 -3.84 -20.09
C THR A 124 -13.45 -2.99 -19.26
N ILE A 125 -13.93 -2.51 -18.11
CA ILE A 125 -13.11 -1.80 -17.13
C ILE A 125 -13.00 -2.68 -15.89
N LEU A 126 -11.79 -2.89 -15.41
CA LEU A 126 -11.50 -3.78 -14.31
C LEU A 126 -10.71 -3.01 -13.25
N ASP A 127 -11.37 -2.75 -12.13
CA ASP A 127 -10.82 -2.07 -10.97
C ASP A 127 -10.52 -3.09 -9.87
N SER A 128 -9.32 -3.05 -9.32
CA SER A 128 -8.95 -3.86 -8.16
C SER A 128 -8.31 -2.99 -7.10
N PHE A 129 -8.95 -2.90 -5.93
CA PHE A 129 -8.49 -2.14 -4.78
C PHE A 129 -8.09 -3.06 -3.65
N GLY A 130 -6.81 -3.04 -3.30
CA GLY A 130 -6.27 -3.80 -2.17
C GLY A 130 -6.05 -2.93 -0.94
N GLU A 131 -6.24 -3.52 0.24
CA GLU A 131 -6.19 -2.87 1.54
C GLU A 131 -5.39 -3.70 2.54
N ASN A 132 -4.64 -3.04 3.43
CA ASN A 132 -3.88 -3.70 4.49
C ASN A 132 -4.71 -4.02 5.75
N VAL A 133 -5.92 -4.58 5.56
CA VAL A 133 -6.87 -4.91 6.64
C VAL A 133 -7.11 -6.41 6.73
N SER A 134 -7.58 -6.88 7.88
CA SER A 134 -7.70 -8.31 8.20
C SER A 134 -9.08 -8.91 7.98
N ASP A 135 -10.13 -8.10 7.80
CA ASP A 135 -11.53 -8.57 7.78
C ASP A 135 -12.33 -8.03 6.59
N CYS A 136 -11.64 -7.44 5.60
CA CYS A 136 -12.20 -6.79 4.41
C CYS A 136 -13.32 -5.78 4.76
N SER A 137 -13.27 -5.27 6.00
CA SER A 137 -14.20 -4.29 6.51
C SER A 137 -13.40 -3.04 6.87
N VAL A 138 -13.94 -1.88 6.54
CA VAL A 138 -13.31 -0.57 6.76
C VAL A 138 -13.36 -0.13 8.24
N SER A 139 -13.34 -1.07 9.19
CA SER A 139 -13.43 -0.80 10.62
C SER A 139 -12.14 -0.22 11.22
N SER A 140 -11.01 -0.28 10.49
CA SER A 140 -9.71 0.21 10.97
C SER A 140 -9.48 1.68 10.58
N THR A 141 -9.16 2.52 11.56
CA THR A 141 -8.92 3.98 11.37
C THR A 141 -7.58 4.33 10.69
N ARG A 142 -6.77 3.32 10.30
CA ARG A 142 -5.46 3.50 9.64
C ARG A 142 -5.21 2.44 8.57
N SER A 143 -6.14 2.29 7.63
CA SER A 143 -5.91 1.48 6.43
C SER A 143 -5.16 2.27 5.35
N ILE A 144 -4.37 1.55 4.57
CA ILE A 144 -3.71 1.99 3.36
C ILE A 144 -4.35 1.20 2.23
N GLN A 145 -4.79 1.92 1.21
CA GLN A 145 -5.39 1.35 0.01
C GLN A 145 -4.50 1.63 -1.21
N ARG A 146 -4.40 0.65 -2.11
CA ARG A 146 -3.76 0.77 -3.42
C ARG A 146 -4.69 0.16 -4.47
N GLY A 147 -4.73 0.76 -5.66
CA GLY A 147 -5.62 0.35 -6.72
C GLY A 147 -4.90 0.12 -8.03
N LEU A 148 -5.43 -0.79 -8.84
CA LEU A 148 -5.05 -1.04 -10.22
C LEU A 148 -6.32 -1.00 -11.08
N GLU A 149 -6.22 -0.34 -12.23
CA GLU A 149 -7.29 -0.30 -13.23
C GLU A 149 -6.74 -0.82 -14.56
N VAL A 150 -7.51 -1.70 -15.20
CA VAL A 150 -7.23 -2.19 -16.54
C VAL A 150 -8.47 -2.03 -17.39
N THR A 151 -8.32 -1.44 -18.57
CA THR A 151 -9.40 -1.23 -19.53
C THR A 151 -9.02 -1.85 -20.87
N TYR A 152 -9.93 -2.61 -21.48
CA TYR A 152 -9.77 -3.21 -22.81
C TYR A 152 -11.10 -3.35 -23.56
#